data_AF-A0A0F4IFX7-F1
#
_entry.id   AF-A0A0F4IFX7-F1
#
_cell.length_a   1.000
_cell.length_b   1.000
_cell.length_c   1.000
_cell.angle_alpha   90.00
_cell.angle_beta   90.00
_cell.angle_gamma   90.00
#
_symmetry.space_group_name_H-M   'P 1'
#
loop_
_entity.id
_entity.type
_entity.pdbx_description
1 polymer ?
#
loop_
_entity_poly.entity_id
_entity_poly.type
_entity_poly.pdbx_seq_one_letter_code
_entity_poly.pdbx_strand_id
1 'polypeptide(L)'
;LTAVELRNRLGAATGLKLPTTMVFDHPTPSALTDGLLHALLPAGAADRATEEGGPDEDRIRRALATVPLARLREAGLMDALLALTGGPADTAPDPDHADPDTGSAIADMDLDHLIELALGDSEA
;
A
#
# COMPACT_ATOMS: atom_id res chain seq x y z
N LEU A 1 -16.17 9.73 -25.41
CA LEU A 1 -14.96 9.94 -24.60
C LEU A 1 -13.88 9.06 -25.18
N THR A 2 -12.81 9.65 -25.70
CA THR A 2 -11.65 8.89 -26.21
C THR A 2 -10.69 8.55 -25.06
N ALA A 3 -9.87 7.50 -25.21
CA ALA A 3 -8.87 7.11 -24.20
C ALA A 3 -7.93 8.26 -23.82
N VAL A 4 -7.59 9.12 -24.79
CA VAL A 4 -6.74 10.30 -24.60
C VAL A 4 -7.44 11.39 -23.79
N GLU A 5 -8.72 11.67 -24.06
CA GLU A 5 -9.51 12.63 -23.27
C GLU A 5 -9.68 12.17 -21.82
N LEU A 6 -9.93 10.87 -21.61
CA LEU A 6 -10.03 10.28 -20.27
C LEU A 6 -8.71 10.45 -19.52
N ARG A 7 -7.58 10.08 -20.12
CA ARG A 7 -6.23 10.24 -19.53
C ARG A 7 -5.95 11.71 -19.17
N ASN A 8 -6.26 12.64 -20.07
CA ASN A 8 -6.01 14.06 -19.84
C ASN A 8 -6.83 14.60 -18.68
N ARG A 9 -8.11 14.23 -18.60
CA ARG A 9 -8.98 14.63 -17.48
C ARG A 9 -8.54 14.01 -16.16
N LEU A 10 -8.15 12.74 -16.16
CA LEU A 10 -7.63 12.08 -14.96
C LEU A 10 -6.33 12.73 -14.49
N GLY A 11 -5.36 12.96 -15.39
CA GLY A 11 -4.10 13.62 -15.03
C GLY A 11 -4.31 15.04 -14.50
N ALA A 12 -5.27 15.79 -15.05
CA ALA A 12 -5.63 17.12 -14.54
C ALA A 12 -6.29 17.07 -13.15
N ALA A 13 -7.13 16.06 -12.89
CA ALA A 13 -7.82 15.91 -11.61
C ALA A 13 -6.93 15.38 -10.49
N THR A 14 -6.00 14.46 -10.82
CA THR A 14 -5.11 13.82 -9.84
C THR A 14 -3.75 14.52 -9.71
N GLY A 15 -3.39 15.40 -10.63
CA GLY A 15 -2.06 16.01 -10.70
C GLY A 15 -0.96 15.03 -11.15
N LEU A 16 -1.31 13.80 -11.53
CA LEU A 16 -0.35 12.77 -11.94
C LEU A 16 0.00 12.87 -13.43
N LYS A 17 1.27 12.62 -13.75
CA LYS A 17 1.72 12.41 -15.13
C LYS A 17 1.40 10.98 -15.58
N LEU A 18 0.15 10.76 -15.98
CA LEU A 18 -0.33 9.44 -16.40
C LEU A 18 0.28 9.02 -17.75
N PRO A 19 0.85 7.80 -17.88
CA PRO A 19 1.34 7.25 -19.15
C PRO A 19 0.24 7.14 -20.20
N THR A 20 0.59 7.25 -21.48
CA THR A 20 -0.36 7.12 -22.59
C THR A 20 -0.88 5.69 -22.77
N THR A 21 -0.17 4.69 -22.23
CA THR A 21 -0.55 3.27 -22.29
C THR A 21 -1.50 2.86 -21.19
N MET A 22 -1.65 3.65 -20.11
CA MET A 22 -2.37 3.24 -18.91
C MET A 22 -3.83 2.81 -19.15
N VAL A 23 -4.51 3.44 -20.11
CA VAL A 23 -5.89 3.06 -20.48
C VAL A 23 -5.96 1.74 -21.25
N PHE A 24 -4.87 1.36 -21.90
CA PHE A 24 -4.72 0.07 -22.59
C PHE A 24 -4.25 -1.03 -21.65
N ASP A 25 -3.36 -0.70 -20.71
CA ASP A 25 -2.85 -1.61 -19.68
C ASP A 25 -3.95 -1.99 -18.68
N HIS A 26 -4.93 -1.10 -18.48
CA HIS A 26 -6.07 -1.28 -17.59
C HIS A 26 -7.39 -1.05 -18.36
N PRO A 27 -7.88 -2.05 -19.11
CA PRO A 27 -9.05 -1.87 -19.98
C PRO A 27 -10.38 -1.75 -19.23
N THR A 28 -10.41 -2.10 -17.93
CA THR A 28 -11.61 -1.97 -17.09
C THR A 28 -11.53 -0.74 -16.19
N PRO A 29 -12.66 -0.08 -15.89
CA PRO A 29 -12.68 1.04 -14.96
C PRO A 29 -12.16 0.69 -13.56
N SER A 30 -12.38 -0.54 -13.10
CA SER A 30 -11.86 -1.02 -11.81
C SER A 30 -10.34 -1.07 -11.82
N ALA A 31 -9.75 -1.75 -12.80
CA ALA A 31 -8.29 -1.89 -12.90
C ALA A 31 -7.59 -0.52 -13.05
N LEU A 32 -8.22 0.43 -13.76
CA LEU A 32 -7.73 1.81 -13.86
C LEU A 32 -7.74 2.51 -12.50
N THR A 33 -8.81 2.32 -11.74
CA THR A 33 -8.97 2.92 -10.41
C THR A 33 -7.95 2.36 -9.44
N ASP A 34 -7.74 1.04 -9.45
CA ASP A 34 -6.77 0.36 -8.58
C ASP A 34 -5.35 0.84 -8.86
N GLY A 35 -4.97 0.94 -10.14
CA GLY A 35 -3.65 1.48 -10.54
C GLY A 35 -3.47 2.95 -10.16
N LEU A 36 -4.52 3.76 -10.24
CA LEU A 36 -4.48 5.17 -9.80
C LEU A 36 -4.38 5.29 -8.27
N LEU A 37 -5.13 4.48 -7.52
CA LEU A 37 -5.07 4.47 -6.06
C LEU A 37 -3.69 4.05 -5.57
N HIS A 38 -3.08 3.06 -6.22
CA HIS A 38 -1.71 2.65 -5.92
C HIS A 38 -0.70 3.78 -6.18
N ALA A 39 -0.90 4.57 -7.23
CA ALA A 39 -0.02 5.71 -7.55
C ALA A 39 -0.24 6.93 -6.64
N LEU A 40 -1.41 7.06 -6.02
CA LEU A 40 -1.79 8.22 -5.17
C LEU A 40 -1.52 8.00 -3.69
N LEU A 41 -1.55 6.74 -3.23
CA LEU A 41 -1.39 6.40 -1.83
C LEU A 41 0.07 6.04 -1.52
N PRO A 42 0.56 6.32 -0.30
CA PRO A 42 1.86 5.83 0.15
C PRO A 42 1.97 4.31 -0.02
N ALA A 43 3.14 3.83 -0.47
CA ALA A 43 3.37 2.40 -0.65
C ALA A 43 3.01 1.63 0.64
N GLY A 44 2.10 0.65 0.52
CA GLY A 44 1.64 -0.19 1.64
C GLY A 44 0.48 0.37 2.47
N ALA A 45 -0.06 1.57 2.18
CA ALA A 45 -1.23 2.08 2.88
C ALA A 45 -2.54 1.40 2.43
N ALA A 46 -2.68 1.11 1.13
CA ALA A 46 -3.87 0.47 0.57
C ALA A 46 -3.93 -1.05 0.85
N ASP A 47 -2.76 -1.71 0.87
CA ASP A 47 -2.65 -3.16 1.05
C ASP A 47 -2.98 -3.55 2.50
N ARG A 48 -2.30 -2.91 3.47
CA ARG A 48 -2.59 -3.09 4.91
C ARG A 48 -4.03 -2.74 5.26
N ALA A 49 -4.57 -1.70 4.61
CA ALA A 49 -5.93 -1.28 4.81
C ALA A 49 -6.97 -2.34 4.40
N THR A 50 -6.66 -3.14 3.37
CA THR A 50 -7.57 -4.15 2.81
C THR A 50 -7.49 -5.47 3.59
N GLU A 51 -6.32 -5.81 4.12
CA GLU A 51 -6.11 -7.05 4.89
C GLU A 51 -6.58 -6.95 6.36
N GLU A 52 -6.46 -5.78 6.99
CA GLU A 52 -6.79 -5.57 8.41
C GLU A 52 -8.21 -4.99 8.63
N GLY A 53 -8.84 -4.45 7.59
CA GLY A 53 -10.08 -3.69 7.68
C GLY A 53 -11.33 -4.52 7.38
N GLY A 54 -12.14 -4.81 8.41
CA GLY A 54 -13.49 -5.34 8.20
C GLY A 54 -14.43 -4.34 7.49
N PRO A 55 -15.69 -4.72 7.18
CA PRO A 55 -16.66 -3.85 6.50
C PRO A 55 -16.94 -2.52 7.24
N ASP A 56 -16.71 -2.50 8.57
CA ASP A 56 -16.83 -1.30 9.39
C ASP A 56 -15.69 -0.30 9.12
N GLU A 57 -14.48 -0.78 8.88
CA GLU A 57 -13.31 0.05 8.58
C GLU A 57 -13.51 0.78 7.23
N ASP A 58 -14.00 0.08 6.20
CA ASP A 58 -14.33 0.70 4.92
C ASP A 58 -15.45 1.74 5.03
N ARG A 59 -16.38 1.54 5.96
CA ARG A 59 -17.41 2.53 6.27
C ARG A 59 -16.81 3.75 6.96
N ILE A 60 -15.91 3.55 7.91
CA ILE A 60 -15.20 4.63 8.61
C ILE A 60 -14.34 5.44 7.63
N ARG A 61 -13.55 4.80 6.77
CA ARG A 61 -12.74 5.47 5.75
C ARG A 61 -13.57 6.34 4.82
N ARG A 62 -14.70 5.82 4.32
CA ARG A 62 -15.63 6.61 3.47
C ARG A 62 -16.24 7.78 4.21
N ALA A 63 -16.56 7.61 5.50
CA ALA A 63 -17.04 8.72 6.32
C ALA A 63 -15.94 9.79 6.49
N LEU A 64 -14.71 9.41 6.84
CA LEU A 64 -13.59 10.34 6.99
C LEU A 64 -13.28 11.10 5.69
N ALA A 65 -13.34 10.44 4.53
CA ALA A 65 -13.08 11.08 3.23
C ALA A 65 -14.13 12.12 2.83
N THR A 66 -15.33 12.08 3.41
CA THR A 66 -16.45 12.98 3.06
C THR A 66 -16.72 14.06 4.11
N VAL A 67 -16.20 13.93 5.33
CA VAL A 67 -16.40 14.90 6.40
C VAL A 67 -15.59 16.19 6.13
N PRO A 68 -16.22 17.38 6.13
CA PRO A 68 -15.49 18.65 5.97
C PRO A 68 -14.51 18.89 7.13
N LEU A 69 -13.28 19.32 6.82
CA LEU A 69 -12.26 19.60 7.83
C LEU A 69 -12.69 20.64 8.88
N ALA A 70 -13.58 21.57 8.53
CA ALA A 70 -14.15 22.55 9.47
C ALA A 70 -14.92 21.87 10.61
N ARG A 71 -15.75 20.85 10.31
CA ARG A 71 -16.49 20.06 11.31
C ARG A 71 -15.54 19.34 12.27
N LEU A 72 -14.45 18.79 11.75
CA LEU A 72 -13.45 18.10 12.57
C LEU A 72 -12.74 19.06 13.53
N ARG A 73 -12.46 20.29 13.09
CA ARG A 73 -11.88 21.34 13.93
C ARG A 73 -12.85 21.83 15.00
N GLU A 74 -14.10 22.08 14.64
CA GLU A 74 -15.16 22.48 15.59
C GLU A 74 -15.40 21.40 16.66
N ALA A 75 -15.28 20.12 16.29
CA ALA A 75 -15.37 18.99 17.20
C ALA A 75 -14.09 18.76 18.03
N GLY A 76 -13.01 19.50 17.78
CA GLY A 76 -11.72 19.32 18.46
C GLY A 76 -10.97 18.02 18.12
N LEU A 77 -11.36 17.32 17.05
CA LEU A 77 -10.80 16.01 16.67
C LEU A 77 -9.50 16.11 15.86
N MET A 78 -9.14 17.30 15.38
CA MET A 78 -8.00 17.48 14.48
C MET A 78 -6.67 17.06 15.14
N ASP A 79 -6.45 17.44 16.39
CA ASP A 79 -5.20 17.13 17.10
C ASP A 79 -5.07 15.63 17.39
N ALA A 80 -6.18 14.98 17.75
CA ALA A 80 -6.23 13.54 17.97
C ALA A 80 -5.94 12.76 16.68
N LEU A 81 -6.51 13.18 15.54
CA LEU A 81 -6.23 12.56 14.25
C LEU A 81 -4.77 12.75 13.84
N LEU A 82 -4.21 13.95 14.02
CA LEU A 82 -2.80 14.21 13.70
C LEU A 82 -1.84 13.41 14.59
N ALA A 83 -2.16 13.25 15.88
CA ALA A 83 -1.39 12.41 16.80
C ALA A 83 -1.38 10.93 16.36
N LEU A 84 -2.49 10.43 15.82
CA LEU A 84 -2.59 9.06 15.29
C LEU A 84 -1.86 8.86 13.95
N THR A 85 -1.68 9.93 13.17
CA THR A 85 -0.93 9.87 11.89
C THR A 85 0.58 9.98 12.04
N GLY A 86 1.06 10.44 13.21
CA GLY A 86 2.44 10.22 13.58
C GLY A 86 2.64 8.71 13.76
N GLY A 87 3.40 8.08 12.85
CA GLY A 87 3.99 6.77 13.15
C GLY A 87 4.71 6.85 14.51
N PRO A 88 4.84 5.73 15.26
CA PRO A 88 5.31 5.74 16.65
C PRO A 88 6.47 6.71 16.76
N ALA A 89 6.18 7.87 17.36
CA ALA A 89 7.14 8.94 17.43
C ALA A 89 8.34 8.37 18.18
N ASP A 90 9.45 8.18 17.47
CA ASP A 90 10.76 8.11 18.10
C ASP A 90 10.95 6.93 19.08
N THR A 91 10.48 5.71 18.74
CA THR A 91 11.12 4.52 19.32
C THR A 91 12.48 4.38 18.64
N ALA A 92 13.50 4.97 19.26
CA ALA A 92 14.90 4.71 18.96
C ALA A 92 15.10 3.21 18.65
N PRO A 93 15.92 2.85 17.65
CA PRO A 93 16.20 1.44 17.39
C PRO A 93 16.70 0.81 18.69
N ASP A 94 15.96 -0.18 19.18
CA ASP A 94 16.39 -1.00 20.30
C ASP A 94 17.70 -1.67 19.89
N PRO A 95 18.85 -1.33 20.51
CA PRO A 95 20.14 -1.89 20.11
C PRO A 95 20.22 -3.41 20.36
N ASP A 96 19.22 -4.00 21.02
CA ASP A 96 19.16 -5.42 21.38
C ASP A 96 18.42 -6.31 20.36
N HIS A 97 17.89 -5.75 19.26
CA HIS A 97 17.24 -6.51 18.17
C HIS A 97 18.07 -6.51 16.85
N ALA A 98 19.39 -6.51 16.96
CA ALA A 98 20.23 -6.94 15.85
C ALA A 98 20.43 -8.46 15.95
N ASP A 99 19.58 -9.25 15.30
CA ASP A 99 19.86 -10.67 15.05
C ASP A 99 20.86 -10.76 13.88
N PRO A 100 22.12 -11.20 14.11
CA PRO A 100 23.16 -11.14 13.09
C PRO A 100 23.10 -12.30 12.06
N ASP A 101 22.18 -13.27 12.17
CA ASP A 101 22.47 -14.61 11.63
C ASP A 101 21.56 -15.14 10.50
N THR A 102 20.63 -14.35 9.92
CA THR A 102 19.78 -14.86 8.81
C THR A 102 20.37 -14.66 7.41
N GLY A 103 21.44 -13.88 7.26
CA GLY A 103 21.98 -13.53 5.94
C GLY A 103 23.06 -14.46 5.38
N SER A 104 23.77 -15.21 6.25
CA SER A 104 25.03 -15.86 5.85
C SER A 104 24.90 -17.35 5.50
N ALA A 105 23.87 -18.05 6.00
CA ALA A 105 23.80 -19.51 5.90
C ALA A 105 23.40 -20.05 4.51
N ILE A 106 22.73 -19.26 3.68
CA ILE A 106 22.25 -19.70 2.34
C ILE A 106 23.36 -19.60 1.29
N ALA A 107 24.36 -18.74 1.50
CA ALA A 107 25.40 -18.46 0.51
C ALA A 107 26.46 -19.57 0.39
N ASP A 108 26.62 -20.39 1.44
CA ASP A 108 27.69 -21.39 1.54
C ASP A 108 27.21 -22.84 1.27
N MET A 109 25.93 -23.05 0.94
CA MET A 109 25.37 -24.38 0.66
C MET A 109 25.71 -24.85 -0.76
N ASP A 110 26.07 -26.13 -0.89
CA ASP A 110 26.29 -26.74 -2.20
C ASP A 110 24.98 -26.96 -2.98
N LEU A 111 25.10 -26.99 -4.32
CA LEU A 111 23.95 -27.09 -5.23
C LEU A 111 23.22 -28.43 -5.10
N ASP A 112 23.94 -29.50 -4.77
CA ASP A 112 23.37 -30.84 -4.70
C ASP A 112 22.42 -30.95 -3.49
N HIS A 113 22.76 -30.33 -2.35
CA HIS A 113 21.91 -30.28 -1.17
C HIS A 113 20.67 -29.39 -1.36
N LEU A 114 20.77 -28.31 -2.13
CA LEU A 114 19.64 -27.48 -2.54
C LEU A 114 18.65 -28.26 -3.43
N ILE A 115 19.16 -29.15 -4.28
CA ILE A 115 18.35 -29.97 -5.19
C ILE A 115 17.65 -31.10 -4.42
N GLU A 116 18.31 -31.74 -3.44
CA GLU A 116 17.66 -32.72 -2.56
C GLU A 116 16.53 -32.09 -1.73
N LEU A 117 16.76 -30.90 -1.16
CA LEU A 117 15.73 -30.19 -0.38
C LEU A 117 14.50 -29.83 -1.23
N ALA A 118 14.71 -29.51 -2.50
CA ALA A 118 13.64 -29.13 -3.43
C ALA A 118 12.87 -30.32 -4.02
N LEU A 119 13.49 -31.50 -4.13
CA LEU A 119 12.86 -32.71 -4.68
C LEU A 119 12.26 -33.63 -3.62
N GLY A 120 12.70 -33.53 -2.36
CA GLY A 120 12.20 -34.32 -1.23
C GLY A 120 10.78 -33.95 -0.76
N ASP A 121 10.23 -32.81 -1.19
CA ASP A 121 8.91 -32.32 -0.75
C ASP A 121 7.76 -32.70 -1.72
N SER A 122 7.99 -33.68 -2.59
CA SER A 122 6.99 -34.17 -3.54
C SER A 122 6.89 -35.70 -3.59
N GLU A 123 6.71 -36.35 -2.44
CA GLU A 123 5.95 -37.62 -2.29
C GLU A 123 5.76 -38.00 -0.80
N ALA A 124 4.63 -37.60 -0.20
CA ALA A 124 3.84 -38.32 0.81
C ALA A 124 2.59 -37.52 1.22
#